data_AF-A0A392QPR0-F1
#
_entry.id   AF-A0A392QPR0-F1
#
_cell.length_a   1.000
_cell.length_b   1.000
_cell.length_c   1.000
_cell.angle_alpha   90.00
_cell.angle_beta   90.00
_cell.angle_gamma   90.00
#
_symmetry.space_group_name_H-M   'P 1'
#
loop_
_entity.id
_entity.type
_entity.pdbx_description
1 polymer ?
#
loop_
_entity_poly.entity_id
_entity_poly.type
_entity_poly.pdbx_seq_one_letter_code
_entity_poly.pdbx_strand_id
1 'polypeptide(L)' 'LQERRVPCPSLCPICEQHDQDDWHVMFGCAASIQARHAAGLAGSSWWFTTRSAAAAPYVA' A
#
# COMPACT_ATOMS: atom_id res chain seq x y z
N LEU A 1 5.70 19.25 10.13
CA LEU A 1 6.48 18.75 8.97
C LEU A 1 7.13 19.85 8.14
N GLN A 2 6.62 21.09 8.16
CA GLN A 2 7.19 22.24 7.43
C GLN A 2 8.41 22.90 8.12
N GLU A 3 8.70 22.54 9.38
CA GLU A 3 9.80 23.14 10.18
C GLU A 3 11.19 22.56 9.89
N ARG A 4 11.27 21.43 9.16
CA ARG A 4 12.51 20.92 8.56
C ARG A 4 12.37 21.11 7.06
N ARG A 5 13.22 21.96 6.46
CA ARG A 5 13.31 22.22 5.01
C ARG A 5 13.71 20.96 4.22
N VAL A 6 12.94 19.89 4.35
CA VAL A 6 13.10 18.69 3.52
C VAL A 6 12.37 19.02 2.22
N PRO A 7 13.02 18.90 1.05
CA PRO A 7 12.32 18.96 -0.22
C PRO A 7 11.25 17.87 -0.19
N CYS A 8 9.97 18.26 -0.12
CA CYS A 8 8.88 17.32 -0.25
C CYS A 8 8.94 16.81 -1.70
N PRO A 9 9.08 15.49 -1.93
CA PRO A 9 9.00 14.98 -3.29
C PRO A 9 7.63 15.37 -3.85
N SER A 10 7.62 16.03 -5.02
CA SER A 10 6.36 16.35 -5.71
C SER A 10 5.69 15.08 -6.22
N LEU A 11 6.46 14.01 -6.41
CA LEU A 11 6.00 12.71 -6.88
C LEU A 11 5.73 11.75 -5.71
N CYS A 12 4.78 10.86 -5.92
CA CYS A 12 4.44 9.76 -5.04
C CYS A 12 5.70 8.92 -4.76
N PRO A 13 6.12 8.75 -3.49
CA PRO A 13 7.37 8.08 -3.14
C PRO A 13 7.27 6.55 -3.31
N ILE A 14 6.12 6.04 -3.75
CA ILE A 14 5.85 4.60 -3.89
C ILE A 14 5.92 4.19 -5.37
N CYS A 15 5.24 4.93 -6.25
CA CYS A 15 5.22 4.61 -7.69
C CYS A 15 6.11 5.54 -8.53
N GLU A 16 6.53 6.68 -8.00
CA GLU A 16 7.35 7.71 -8.67
C GLU A 16 6.78 8.24 -10.00
N GLN A 17 5.51 7.95 -10.29
CA GLN A 17 4.86 8.20 -11.59
C GLN A 17 3.81 9.31 -11.55
N HIS A 18 3.21 9.55 -10.39
CA HIS A 18 2.16 10.53 -10.18
C HIS A 18 2.55 11.48 -9.08
N ASP A 19 1.93 12.66 -9.03
CA ASP A 19 2.12 13.58 -7.93
C ASP A 19 1.74 12.95 -6.59
N GLN A 20 2.47 13.34 -5.55
CA GLN A 20 2.20 12.95 -4.19
C GLN A 20 0.98 13.71 -3.70
N ASP A 21 -0.18 13.08 -3.86
CA ASP A 21 -1.39 13.49 -3.17
C ASP A 21 -1.87 12.35 -2.25
N ASP A 22 -2.45 12.72 -1.11
CA ASP A 22 -2.88 11.76 -0.09
C ASP A 22 -3.89 10.76 -0.67
N TRP A 23 -4.68 11.19 -1.65
CA TRP A 23 -5.66 10.35 -2.32
C TRP A 23 -5.01 9.30 -3.23
N HIS A 24 -3.97 9.66 -3.97
CA HIS A 24 -3.19 8.78 -4.80
C HIS A 24 -2.49 7.75 -3.93
N VAL A 25 -1.81 8.15 -2.85
CA VAL A 25 -1.18 7.21 -1.92
C VAL A 25 -2.19 6.24 -1.31
N MET A 26 -3.40 6.70 -0.96
CA MET A 26 -4.40 5.86 -0.31
C MET A 26 -5.26 5.01 -1.26
N PHE A 27 -5.51 5.45 -2.50
CA PHE A 27 -6.49 4.80 -3.38
C PHE A 27 -6.08 4.73 -4.85
N GLY A 28 -5.23 5.64 -5.32
CA GLY A 28 -4.82 5.70 -6.73
C GLY A 28 -3.53 4.92 -7.06
N CYS A 29 -2.71 4.62 -6.07
CA CYS A 29 -1.40 4.04 -6.25
C CYS A 29 -1.46 2.52 -6.12
N ALA A 30 -1.36 1.81 -7.25
CA ALA A 30 -1.37 0.35 -7.30
C ALA A 30 -0.28 -0.27 -6.40
N ALA A 31 0.93 0.32 -6.40
CA ALA A 31 2.04 -0.14 -5.55
C ALA A 31 1.73 0.05 -4.05
N SER A 32 1.10 1.16 -3.66
CA SER A 32 0.66 1.38 -2.27
C SER A 32 -0.44 0.42 -1.83
N ILE A 33 -1.38 0.13 -2.74
CA ILE A 33 -2.44 -0.87 -2.51
C ILE A 33 -1.79 -2.24 -2.29
N GLN A 34 -0.95 -2.70 -3.22
CA GLN A 34 -0.26 -3.98 -3.11
C GLN A 34 0.59 -4.09 -1.84
N ALA A 35 1.31 -3.03 -1.47
CA ALA A 35 2.10 -2.98 -0.23
C ALA A 35 1.21 -3.13 1.02
N ARG A 36 0.05 -2.47 1.07
CA ARG A 36 -0.91 -2.62 2.17
C ARG A 36 -1.52 -4.02 2.22
N HIS A 37 -1.80 -4.63 1.07
CA HIS A 37 -2.25 -6.03 1.01
C HIS A 37 -1.17 -6.98 1.52
N ALA A 38 0.08 -6.82 1.07
CA ALA A 38 1.21 -7.63 1.51
C ALA A 38 1.51 -7.47 3.00
N ALA A 39 1.32 -6.27 3.54
CA ALA A 39 1.45 -5.97 4.97
C ALA A 39 0.24 -6.43 5.81
N GLY A 40 -0.81 -6.99 5.19
CA GLY A 40 -2.04 -7.38 5.89
C GLY A 40 -2.89 -6.20 6.41
N LEU A 41 -2.61 -4.99 5.92
CA LEU A 41 -3.33 -3.76 6.28
C LEU A 41 -4.58 -3.53 5.43
N ALA A 42 -4.72 -4.25 4.32
CA ALA A 42 -5.91 -4.24 3.50
C ALA A 42 -6.98 -5.15 4.14
N GLY A 43 -7.79 -4.57 5.03
CA GLY A 43 -9.01 -5.19 5.53
C GLY A 43 -8.76 -6.46 6.35
N SER A 44 -8.71 -6.29 7.67
CA SER A 44 -8.81 -7.36 8.65
C SER A 44 -10.17 -8.09 8.54
N SER A 45 -10.29 -8.98 7.56
CA SER A 45 -11.25 -10.10 7.59
C SER A 45 -10.55 -11.39 8.05
N TRP A 46 -9.48 -11.25 8.85
CA TRP A 46 -8.80 -12.40 9.45
C TRP A 46 -9.66 -13.07 10.53
N TRP A 47 -10.77 -12.46 10.96
CA TRP A 47 -11.74 -13.11 11.84
C TRP A 47 -12.67 -14.10 11.11
N PHE A 48 -12.72 -14.08 9.78
CA PHE A 48 -13.53 -15.05 9.02
C PHE A 48 -12.72 -16.17 8.34
N THR A 49 -11.44 -15.96 8.00
CA THR A 49 -10.70 -16.92 7.15
C THR A 49 -9.79 -17.90 7.89
N THR A 50 -9.57 -17.78 9.20
CA THR A 50 -8.83 -18.82 9.95
C THR A 50 -9.59 -20.13 10.12
N ARG A 51 -10.82 -20.27 9.61
CA ARG A 51 -11.55 -21.55 9.58
C ARG A 51 -11.37 -22.37 8.30
N SER A 52 -10.86 -21.80 7.21
CA SER A 52 -10.77 -22.53 5.93
C SER A 52 -9.43 -22.31 5.23
N ALA A 53 -8.43 -23.01 5.75
CA ALA A 53 -7.37 -23.71 5.02
C ALA A 53 -6.88 -23.16 3.66
N ALA A 54 -5.59 -22.85 3.64
CA ALA A 54 -4.61 -23.33 2.66
C ALA A 54 -4.91 -23.14 1.17
N ALA A 55 -4.27 -22.14 0.55
CA ALA A 55 -3.62 -22.29 -0.76
C ALA A 55 -2.85 -21.01 -1.11
N ALA A 56 -1.53 -21.05 -1.01
CA ALA A 56 -0.67 -20.17 -1.80
C ALA A 56 0.33 -21.08 -2.53
N PRO A 57 0.12 -21.41 -3.81
CA PRO A 57 1.23 -21.85 -4.63
C PRO A 57 1.99 -20.60 -5.10
N TYR A 58 3.26 -20.56 -4.69
CA TYR A 58 4.32 -19.78 -5.32
C TYR A 58 4.32 -20.08 -6.83
N VAL A 59 4.42 -19.05 -7.66
CA VAL A 59 4.52 -19.15 -9.11
C VAL A 59 5.93 -19.66 -9.48
N ALA A 60 5.98 -20.71 -10.31
CA ALA A 60 7.13 -21.10 -11.13
C ALA A 60 6.62 -21.62 -12.47
#